data_AF-A0A9D2F8D9-F1
#
_entry.id   AF-A0A9D2F8D9-F1
#
_cell.length_a   1.000
_cell.length_b   1.000
_cell.length_c   1.000
_cell.angle_alpha   90.00
_cell.angle_beta   90.00
_cell.angle_gamma   90.00
#
_symmetry.space_group_name_H-M   'P 1'
#
loop_
_entity.id
_entity.type
_entity.pdbx_description
1 polymer ?
#
loop_
_entity_poly.entity_id
_entity_poly.type
_entity_poly.pdbx_seq_one_letter_code
_entity_poly.pdbx_strand_id
1 'polypeptide(L)'
;NIYQLPKVLSLQSVPLQNVAVGNVALQNEATNSNSLNINNLNSNSTNKKERSRDSIKYSDEHLMLAQLLQNNLQSDFSREMAKVNIKKWADVIRLMEERDQLTIEQIEYVIKWLPTNSFWFGNIRSASKLREQFSKLVYEIKTEQAKAKQQKKSYGNVRKEQLPEWASNPEQVPQVEEDPAIKAELQRRLEEYQRKKAANDGA
;
A
#
# COMPACT_ATOMS: atom_id res chain seq x y z
N ASN A 1 15.97 -42.53 25.85
CA ASN A 1 17.16 -41.93 26.48
C ASN A 1 18.23 -41.73 25.40
N ILE A 2 18.16 -40.62 24.66
CA ILE A 2 19.13 -40.27 23.60
C ILE A 2 19.18 -38.75 23.48
N TYR A 3 19.79 -38.12 24.47
CA TYR A 3 20.33 -36.77 24.37
C TYR A 3 21.75 -36.83 24.94
N GLN A 4 22.74 -36.84 24.06
CA GLN A 4 24.10 -36.44 24.42
C GLN A 4 24.41 -35.14 23.71
N LEU A 5 24.70 -34.09 24.48
CA LEU A 5 25.21 -32.82 23.98
C LEU A 5 26.64 -33.00 23.45
N PRO A 6 27.01 -32.34 22.34
CA PRO A 6 28.39 -32.35 21.87
C PRO A 6 29.32 -31.52 22.78
N LYS A 7 30.54 -32.04 22.91
CA LYS A 7 31.66 -31.54 23.71
C LYS A 7 32.06 -30.12 23.27
N VAL A 8 32.20 -29.22 24.24
CA VAL A 8 32.69 -27.85 24.07
C VAL A 8 34.08 -27.83 23.42
N LEU A 9 34.24 -27.07 22.34
CA LEU A 9 35.55 -26.74 21.76
C LEU A 9 36.20 -25.65 22.63
N SER A 10 37.40 -25.95 23.13
CA SER A 10 38.24 -25.01 23.87
C SER A 10 38.67 -23.86 22.96
N LEU A 11 38.42 -22.62 23.38
CA LEU A 11 38.98 -21.42 22.76
C LEU A 11 40.49 -21.38 23.01
N GLN A 12 41.27 -21.63 21.97
CA GLN A 12 42.71 -21.35 21.97
C GLN A 12 42.90 -19.88 21.60
N SER A 13 43.35 -19.07 22.56
CA SER A 13 43.71 -17.66 22.33
C SER A 13 44.83 -17.57 21.29
N VAL A 14 44.51 -17.01 20.14
CA VAL A 14 45.49 -16.68 19.10
C VAL A 14 46.04 -15.27 19.40
N PRO A 15 47.37 -15.07 19.47
CA PRO A 15 47.94 -13.74 19.67
C PRO A 15 47.71 -12.85 18.44
N LEU A 16 47.27 -11.62 18.67
CA LEU A 16 47.15 -10.58 17.64
C LEU A 16 48.54 -10.23 17.11
N GLN A 17 48.82 -10.60 15.87
CA GLN A 17 49.95 -10.04 15.12
C GLN A 17 49.48 -8.78 14.40
N ASN A 18 49.97 -7.63 14.86
CA ASN A 18 49.78 -6.34 14.19
C ASN A 18 50.44 -6.36 12.81
N VAL A 19 49.65 -6.52 11.76
CA VAL A 19 50.09 -6.22 10.39
C VAL A 19 49.96 -4.73 10.19
N ALA A 20 51.10 -4.05 10.01
CA ALA A 20 51.14 -2.66 9.59
C ALA A 20 50.55 -2.54 8.17
N VAL A 21 49.28 -2.13 8.07
CA VAL A 21 48.69 -1.71 6.82
C VAL A 21 49.16 -0.29 6.56
N GLY A 22 49.96 -0.12 5.50
CA GLY A 22 50.46 1.17 5.06
C GLY A 22 49.32 2.17 4.84
N ASN A 23 49.54 3.38 5.33
CA ASN A 23 48.64 4.53 5.18
C ASN A 23 48.42 4.81 3.69
N VAL A 24 47.27 4.37 3.15
CA VAL A 24 46.73 4.92 1.90
C VAL A 24 45.95 6.18 2.27
N ALA A 25 46.57 7.34 2.04
CA ALA A 25 45.87 8.61 2.07
C ALA A 25 44.78 8.58 0.99
N LEU A 26 43.51 8.45 1.39
CA LEU A 26 42.38 8.74 0.52
C LEU A 26 42.38 10.26 0.30
N GLN A 27 42.86 10.68 -0.88
CA GLN A 27 42.72 12.05 -1.34
C GLN A 27 41.28 12.28 -1.76
N ASN A 28 40.67 13.27 -1.11
CA ASN A 28 39.33 13.76 -1.39
C ASN A 28 39.43 14.72 -2.57
N GLU A 29 39.31 14.23 -3.80
CA GLU A 29 39.19 15.11 -4.97
C GLU A 29 37.73 15.61 -5.04
N ALA A 30 37.51 16.80 -4.47
CA ALA A 30 36.32 17.59 -4.75
C ALA A 30 36.45 18.21 -6.15
N THR A 31 35.75 17.69 -7.15
CA THR A 31 35.61 18.42 -8.42
C THR A 31 34.59 19.54 -8.26
N ASN A 32 35.18 20.69 -7.98
CA ASN A 32 34.64 22.04 -7.91
C ASN A 32 34.11 22.51 -9.27
N SER A 33 32.89 23.06 -9.24
CA SER A 33 32.25 24.04 -10.15
C SER A 33 32.51 23.95 -11.66
N ASN A 34 31.47 23.54 -12.41
CA ASN A 34 31.32 23.98 -13.80
C ASN A 34 30.29 25.11 -13.86
N SER A 35 30.82 26.33 -13.98
CA SER A 35 30.09 27.55 -14.30
C SER A 35 29.30 27.36 -15.59
N LEU A 36 27.96 27.37 -15.51
CA LEU A 36 27.12 27.48 -16.70
C LEU A 36 26.95 28.96 -17.05
N ASN A 37 27.76 29.37 -18.01
CA ASN A 37 27.67 30.58 -18.80
C ASN A 37 26.27 30.72 -19.42
N ILE A 38 25.47 31.67 -18.94
CA ILE A 38 24.20 32.09 -19.54
C ILE A 38 24.54 33.06 -20.68
N ASN A 39 24.69 32.55 -21.89
CA ASN A 39 24.71 33.38 -23.09
C ASN A 39 23.36 33.31 -23.79
N ASN A 40 22.67 34.46 -23.70
CA ASN A 40 21.55 34.94 -24.49
C ASN A 40 21.50 34.41 -25.93
N LEU A 41 20.38 33.77 -26.31
CA LEU A 41 19.90 33.75 -27.70
C LEU A 41 18.38 33.92 -27.71
N ASN A 42 17.98 35.19 -27.82
CA ASN A 42 16.76 35.58 -28.50
C ASN A 42 16.77 35.05 -29.95
N SER A 43 15.76 34.29 -30.37
CA SER A 43 15.42 34.09 -31.78
C SER A 43 13.98 33.63 -31.93
N ASN A 44 13.16 34.56 -32.41
CA ASN A 44 11.83 34.33 -32.96
C ASN A 44 11.88 33.42 -34.20
N SER A 45 10.73 32.79 -34.45
CA SER A 45 10.23 32.35 -35.77
C SER A 45 10.53 30.91 -36.25
N THR A 46 9.43 30.16 -36.31
CA THR A 46 8.93 29.29 -37.40
C THR A 46 9.76 28.11 -37.94
N ASN A 47 9.19 26.91 -37.75
CA ASN A 47 9.21 25.73 -38.62
C ASN A 47 10.38 25.54 -39.62
N LYS A 48 11.32 24.63 -39.32
CA LYS A 48 11.62 23.46 -40.18
C LYS A 48 12.62 22.49 -39.53
N LYS A 49 12.32 21.22 -39.80
CA LYS A 49 13.05 19.95 -39.68
C LYS A 49 14.55 19.91 -39.34
N GLU A 50 14.85 18.83 -38.62
CA GLU A 50 16.07 18.02 -38.68
C GLU A 50 17.36 18.61 -38.10
N ARG A 51 17.54 18.35 -36.81
CA ARG A 51 18.84 18.00 -36.25
C ARG A 51 18.69 16.60 -35.69
N SER A 52 19.60 15.69 -36.02
CA SER A 52 19.70 14.32 -35.52
C SER A 52 19.73 14.34 -33.99
N ARG A 53 18.55 14.38 -33.38
CA ARG A 53 18.36 14.22 -31.95
C ARG A 53 18.47 12.73 -31.69
N ASP A 54 19.32 12.38 -30.73
CA ASP A 54 19.41 11.03 -30.16
C ASP A 54 18.06 10.33 -30.25
N SER A 55 18.03 9.15 -30.87
CA SER A 55 16.82 8.35 -31.02
C SER A 55 16.07 8.37 -29.70
N ILE A 56 14.85 8.91 -29.67
CA ILE A 56 14.01 8.92 -28.48
C ILE A 56 13.96 7.47 -28.01
N LYS A 57 14.57 7.19 -26.85
CA LYS A 57 14.79 5.80 -26.42
C LYS A 57 13.47 5.19 -25.94
N TYR A 58 12.54 6.01 -25.47
CA TYR A 58 11.28 5.61 -24.89
C TYR A 58 10.11 5.69 -25.89
N SER A 59 9.23 4.69 -25.86
CA SER A 59 7.91 4.72 -26.51
C SER A 59 6.98 5.80 -25.92
N ASP A 60 5.92 6.14 -26.66
CA ASP A 60 4.87 7.07 -26.22
C ASP A 60 4.13 6.55 -24.96
N GLU A 61 4.00 5.24 -24.80
CA GLU A 61 3.40 4.62 -23.61
C GLU A 61 4.19 4.93 -22.34
N HIS A 62 5.53 4.89 -22.41
CA HIS A 62 6.40 5.25 -21.28
C HIS A 62 6.24 6.72 -20.89
N LEU A 63 6.06 7.59 -21.89
CA LEU A 63 5.82 9.01 -21.66
C LEU A 63 4.47 9.23 -20.98
N MET A 64 3.43 8.53 -21.44
CA MET A 64 2.09 8.58 -20.85
C MET A 64 2.11 8.14 -19.38
N LEU A 65 2.82 7.06 -19.05
CA LEU A 65 2.98 6.60 -17.66
C LEU A 65 3.75 7.62 -16.79
N ALA A 66 4.79 8.25 -17.33
CA ALA A 66 5.52 9.29 -16.62
C ALA A 66 4.64 10.51 -16.32
N GLN A 67 3.81 10.92 -17.27
CA GLN A 67 2.82 11.98 -17.08
C GLN A 67 1.75 11.59 -16.06
N LEU A 68 1.26 10.34 -16.11
CA LEU A 68 0.31 9.82 -15.14
C LEU A 68 0.86 9.89 -13.71
N LEU A 69 2.11 9.47 -13.51
CA LEU A 69 2.78 9.56 -12.21
C LEU A 69 2.92 11.02 -11.76
N GLN A 70 3.29 11.94 -12.67
CA GLN A 70 3.38 13.37 -12.34
C GLN A 70 2.02 13.93 -11.92
N ASN A 71 0.95 13.62 -12.67
CA ASN A 71 -0.40 14.10 -12.38
C ASN A 71 -0.88 13.64 -11.00
N ASN A 72 -0.61 12.38 -10.64
CA ASN A 72 -0.94 11.85 -9.31
C ASN A 72 -0.19 12.56 -8.19
N LEU A 73 1.05 13.00 -8.43
CA LEU A 73 1.88 13.70 -7.44
C LEU A 73 1.68 15.22 -7.45
N GLN A 74 1.11 15.79 -8.50
CA GLN A 74 1.00 17.24 -8.69
C GLN A 74 0.04 17.89 -7.66
N SER A 75 -0.96 17.16 -7.18
CA SER A 75 -1.88 17.62 -6.13
C SER A 75 -1.15 17.97 -4.84
N ASP A 76 -0.28 17.08 -4.38
CA ASP A 76 0.36 17.18 -3.05
C ASP A 76 1.77 17.76 -3.13
N PHE A 77 2.49 17.51 -4.22
CA PHE A 77 3.90 17.88 -4.42
C PHE A 77 4.14 18.82 -5.60
N SER A 78 3.21 19.76 -5.84
CA SER A 78 3.25 20.71 -6.98
C SER A 78 4.62 21.38 -7.19
N ARG A 79 5.29 21.84 -6.13
CA ARG A 79 6.61 22.50 -6.21
C ARG A 79 7.72 21.58 -6.72
N GLU A 80 7.72 20.32 -6.30
CA GLU A 80 8.70 19.33 -6.76
C GLU A 80 8.38 18.93 -8.20
N MET A 81 7.11 18.68 -8.50
CA MET A 81 6.65 18.23 -9.82
C MET A 81 6.85 19.27 -10.92
N ALA A 82 6.80 20.57 -10.60
CA ALA A 82 7.10 21.65 -11.54
C ALA A 82 8.55 21.64 -12.05
N LYS A 83 9.49 21.03 -11.30
CA LYS A 83 10.91 20.95 -11.65
C LYS A 83 11.29 19.62 -12.31
N VAL A 84 10.36 18.66 -12.34
CA VAL A 84 10.62 17.31 -12.83
C VAL A 84 10.76 17.32 -14.36
N ASN A 85 11.78 16.61 -14.85
CA ASN A 85 11.92 16.34 -16.28
C ASN A 85 11.22 15.03 -16.65
N ILE A 86 10.06 15.14 -17.29
CA ILE A 86 9.21 14.01 -17.67
C ILE A 86 9.89 13.05 -18.65
N LYS A 87 10.79 13.55 -19.51
CA LYS A 87 11.57 12.69 -20.42
C LYS A 87 12.49 11.75 -19.66
N LYS A 88 13.13 12.24 -18.58
CA LYS A 88 13.97 11.40 -17.71
C LYS A 88 13.13 10.33 -17.00
N TRP A 89 11.89 10.63 -16.65
CA TRP A 89 11.00 9.65 -16.04
C TRP A 89 10.56 8.59 -17.05
N ALA A 90 10.23 8.99 -18.28
CA ALA A 90 9.94 8.06 -19.36
C ALA A 90 11.13 7.13 -19.65
N ASP A 91 12.36 7.64 -19.62
CA ASP A 91 13.58 6.82 -19.73
C ASP A 91 13.69 5.78 -18.60
N VAL A 92 13.35 6.15 -17.36
CA VAL A 92 13.37 5.22 -16.22
C VAL A 92 12.29 4.15 -16.37
N ILE A 93 11.09 4.52 -16.83
CA ILE A 93 9.99 3.56 -17.06
C ILE A 93 10.36 2.60 -18.19
N ARG A 94 10.97 3.08 -19.27
CA ARG A 94 11.55 2.21 -20.29
C ARG A 94 12.58 1.24 -19.71
N LEU A 95 13.44 1.69 -18.80
CA LEU A 95 14.40 0.80 -18.13
C LEU A 95 13.71 -0.25 -17.25
N MET A 96 12.55 0.07 -16.66
CA MET A 96 11.74 -0.89 -15.92
C MET A 96 11.20 -1.99 -16.83
N GLU A 97 10.75 -1.63 -18.04
CA GLU A 97 10.32 -2.62 -19.03
C GLU A 97 11.50 -3.47 -19.54
N GLU A 98 12.56 -2.84 -20.04
CA GLU A 98 13.66 -3.56 -20.70
C GLU A 98 14.54 -4.36 -19.73
N ARG A 99 14.87 -3.79 -18.56
CA ARG A 99 15.81 -4.42 -17.61
C ARG A 99 15.11 -5.23 -16.57
N ASP A 100 14.02 -4.69 -16.01
CA ASP A 100 13.31 -5.33 -14.92
C ASP A 100 12.20 -6.26 -15.45
N GLN A 101 12.00 -6.33 -16.78
CA GLN A 101 11.02 -7.17 -17.48
C GLN A 101 9.58 -6.91 -16.99
N LEU A 102 9.30 -5.67 -16.60
CA LEU A 102 8.00 -5.25 -16.11
C LEU A 102 7.12 -4.84 -17.28
N THR A 103 5.92 -5.40 -17.36
CA THR A 103 4.96 -4.99 -18.39
C THR A 103 4.43 -3.58 -18.12
N ILE A 104 4.13 -2.82 -19.17
CA ILE A 104 3.52 -1.48 -19.10
C ILE A 104 2.26 -1.49 -18.21
N GLU A 105 1.41 -2.50 -18.36
CA GLU A 105 0.18 -2.67 -17.56
C GLU A 105 0.46 -2.79 -16.05
N GLN A 106 1.50 -3.52 -15.66
CA GLN A 106 1.90 -3.65 -14.25
C GLN A 106 2.36 -2.31 -13.68
N ILE A 107 3.15 -1.56 -14.46
CA ILE A 107 3.64 -0.24 -14.04
C ILE A 107 2.47 0.73 -13.89
N GLU A 108 1.56 0.74 -14.87
CA GLU A 108 0.34 1.54 -14.83
C GLU A 108 -0.52 1.23 -13.60
N TYR A 109 -0.72 -0.06 -13.32
CA TYR A 109 -1.50 -0.51 -12.16
C TYR A 109 -0.89 0.01 -10.85
N VAL A 110 0.43 -0.09 -10.69
CA VAL A 110 1.12 0.40 -9.49
C VAL A 110 0.97 1.92 -9.38
N ILE A 111 1.16 2.67 -10.47
CA ILE A 111 1.00 4.13 -10.47
C ILE A 111 -0.43 4.53 -10.06
N LYS A 112 -1.45 3.82 -10.54
CA LYS A 112 -2.86 4.03 -10.17
C LYS A 112 -3.16 3.65 -8.71
N TRP A 113 -2.46 2.67 -8.15
CA TRP A 113 -2.62 2.24 -6.76
C TRP A 113 -1.90 3.16 -5.75
N LEU A 114 -0.81 3.83 -6.13
CA LEU A 114 -0.05 4.70 -5.23
C LEU A 114 -0.91 5.67 -4.39
N PRO A 115 -1.87 6.43 -4.96
CA PRO A 115 -2.68 7.38 -4.19
C PRO A 115 -3.58 6.71 -3.14
N THR A 116 -3.90 5.42 -3.29
CA THR A 116 -4.70 4.66 -2.32
C THR A 116 -3.94 4.44 -1.00
N ASN A 117 -2.61 4.43 -1.04
CA ASN A 117 -1.77 4.16 0.12
C ASN A 117 -0.91 5.38 0.51
N SER A 118 -1.27 6.04 1.61
CA SER A 118 -0.59 7.26 2.09
C SER A 118 0.90 7.04 2.42
N PHE A 119 1.27 5.85 2.91
CA PHE A 119 2.66 5.54 3.25
C PHE A 119 3.54 5.47 2.00
N TRP A 120 3.11 4.75 0.96
CA TRP A 120 3.88 4.65 -0.27
C TRP A 120 3.81 5.93 -1.10
N PHE A 121 2.65 6.59 -1.14
CA PHE A 121 2.49 7.86 -1.84
C PHE A 121 3.46 8.93 -1.33
N GLY A 122 3.64 9.06 -0.01
CA GLY A 122 4.59 10.02 0.57
C GLY A 122 6.06 9.71 0.26
N ASN A 123 6.40 8.43 0.07
CA ASN A 123 7.77 7.94 -0.14
C ASN A 123 8.17 7.88 -1.62
N ILE A 124 7.23 7.71 -2.54
CA ILE A 124 7.49 7.60 -3.98
C ILE A 124 7.22 8.94 -4.67
N ARG A 125 8.25 9.79 -4.72
CA ARG A 125 8.19 11.12 -5.36
C ARG A 125 8.89 11.21 -6.72
N SER A 126 9.35 10.09 -7.26
CA SER A 126 10.01 10.06 -8.58
C SER A 126 9.95 8.69 -9.23
N ALA A 127 10.06 8.65 -10.56
CA ALA A 127 10.14 7.39 -11.32
C ALA A 127 11.33 6.52 -10.90
N SER A 128 12.48 7.13 -10.57
CA SER A 128 13.65 6.38 -10.06
C SER A 128 13.33 5.67 -8.74
N LYS A 129 12.64 6.36 -7.82
CA LYS A 129 12.26 5.78 -6.54
C LYS A 129 11.18 4.70 -6.69
N LEU A 130 10.26 4.90 -7.64
CA LEU A 130 9.26 3.91 -8.04
C LEU A 130 9.95 2.62 -8.48
N ARG A 131 10.93 2.70 -9.38
CA ARG A 131 11.72 1.54 -9.84
C ARG A 131 12.42 0.82 -8.69
N GLU A 132 13.10 1.55 -7.81
CA GLU A 132 13.82 0.96 -6.67
C GLU A 132 12.92 0.20 -5.70
N GLN A 133 11.70 0.69 -5.44
CA GLN A 133 10.78 0.09 -4.48
C GLN A 133 9.72 -0.80 -5.14
N PHE A 134 9.79 -1.02 -6.46
CA PHE A 134 8.75 -1.72 -7.22
C PHE A 134 8.42 -3.11 -6.65
N SER A 135 9.44 -3.91 -6.35
CA SER A 135 9.26 -5.25 -5.77
C SER A 135 8.51 -5.22 -4.43
N LYS A 136 8.74 -4.19 -3.60
CA LYS A 136 8.03 -4.03 -2.32
C LYS A 136 6.59 -3.57 -2.54
N LEU A 137 6.36 -2.65 -3.48
CA LEU A 137 5.00 -2.21 -3.84
C LEU A 137 4.14 -3.38 -4.32
N VAL A 138 4.70 -4.24 -5.18
CA VAL A 138 4.01 -5.45 -5.65
C VAL A 138 3.66 -6.39 -4.49
N TYR A 139 4.56 -6.55 -3.53
CA TYR A 139 4.28 -7.35 -2.33
C TYR A 139 3.13 -6.74 -1.52
N GLU A 140 3.16 -5.43 -1.25
CA GLU A 140 2.12 -4.76 -0.46
C GLU A 140 0.75 -4.78 -1.15
N ILE A 141 0.70 -4.58 -2.47
CA ILE A 141 -0.53 -4.75 -3.26
C ILE A 141 -1.10 -6.16 -3.08
N LYS A 142 -0.24 -7.19 -3.15
CA LYS A 142 -0.68 -8.59 -2.99
C LYS A 142 -1.16 -8.87 -1.57
N THR A 143 -0.50 -8.35 -0.54
CA THR A 143 -0.92 -8.54 0.86
C THR A 143 -2.23 -7.84 1.14
N GLU A 144 -2.44 -6.63 0.61
CA GLU A 144 -3.70 -5.88 0.76
C GLU A 144 -4.86 -6.61 0.08
N GLN A 145 -4.65 -7.11 -1.14
CA GLN A 145 -5.66 -7.93 -1.83
C GLN A 145 -5.96 -9.23 -1.08
N ALA A 146 -4.94 -9.88 -0.49
CA ALA A 146 -5.13 -11.07 0.32
C ALA A 146 -5.94 -10.77 1.59
N LYS A 147 -5.65 -9.67 2.28
CA LYS A 147 -6.42 -9.20 3.46
C LYS A 147 -7.87 -8.90 3.09
N ALA A 148 -8.12 -8.20 1.98
CA ALA A 148 -9.47 -7.92 1.51
C ALA A 148 -10.27 -9.22 1.22
N LYS A 149 -9.63 -10.25 0.68
CA LYS A 149 -10.24 -11.57 0.47
C LYS A 149 -10.48 -12.31 1.78
N GLN A 150 -9.59 -12.22 2.75
CA GLN A 150 -9.74 -12.83 4.07
C GLN A 150 -10.89 -12.21 4.87
N GLN A 151 -11.01 -10.87 4.86
CA GLN A 151 -12.12 -10.16 5.52
C GLN A 151 -13.49 -10.61 4.97
N LYS A 152 -13.62 -10.76 3.64
CA LYS A 152 -14.85 -11.28 3.01
C LYS A 152 -15.18 -12.72 3.43
N LYS A 153 -14.17 -13.57 3.63
CA LYS A 153 -14.38 -14.94 4.14
C LYS A 153 -14.77 -14.96 5.62
N SER A 154 -14.32 -13.99 6.42
CA SER A 154 -14.65 -13.90 7.85
C SER A 154 -16.15 -13.71 8.09
N TYR A 155 -16.83 -12.89 7.30
CA TYR A 155 -18.30 -12.73 7.37
C TYR A 155 -19.07 -13.91 6.77
N GLY A 156 -18.41 -14.79 6.02
CA GLY A 156 -18.98 -16.04 5.49
C GLY A 156 -18.88 -17.22 6.48
N ASN A 157 -17.97 -17.15 7.44
CA ASN A 157 -17.79 -18.15 8.49
C ASN A 157 -18.62 -17.87 9.75
N VAL A 158 -19.67 -17.05 9.64
CA VAL A 158 -20.66 -16.94 10.71
C VAL A 158 -21.35 -18.30 10.82
N ARG A 159 -21.23 -18.95 11.97
CA ARG A 159 -22.00 -20.15 12.28
C ARG A 159 -23.47 -19.79 12.05
N LYS A 160 -24.11 -20.40 11.05
CA LYS A 160 -25.55 -20.28 10.89
C LYS A 160 -26.16 -21.08 12.04
N GLU A 161 -26.52 -20.39 13.11
CA GLU A 161 -27.32 -21.00 14.17
C GLU A 161 -28.59 -21.54 13.52
N GLN A 162 -28.83 -22.84 13.66
CA GLN A 162 -30.07 -23.44 13.23
C GLN A 162 -31.17 -22.87 14.12
N LEU A 163 -32.21 -22.31 13.52
CA LEU A 163 -33.35 -21.80 14.29
C LEU A 163 -33.90 -22.95 15.15
N PRO A 164 -34.19 -22.70 16.44
CA PRO A 164 -34.81 -23.72 17.29
C PRO A 164 -36.07 -24.30 16.64
N GLU A 165 -36.37 -25.57 16.92
CA GLU A 165 -37.56 -26.26 16.38
C GLU A 165 -38.86 -25.48 16.62
N TRP A 166 -38.99 -24.81 17.77
CA TRP A 166 -40.16 -23.99 18.11
C TRP A 166 -40.31 -22.72 17.24
N ALA A 167 -39.22 -22.22 16.65
CA ALA A 167 -39.23 -21.04 15.78
C ALA A 167 -39.48 -21.39 14.31
N SER A 168 -39.15 -22.62 13.90
CA SER A 168 -39.35 -23.12 12.54
C SER A 168 -40.71 -23.80 12.33
N ASN A 169 -41.31 -24.37 13.39
CA ASN A 169 -42.58 -25.08 13.33
C ASN A 169 -43.61 -24.50 14.33
N PRO A 170 -44.46 -23.53 13.91
CA PRO A 170 -45.44 -22.92 14.80
C PRO A 170 -46.58 -23.87 15.22
N GLU A 171 -46.68 -25.05 14.62
CA GLU A 171 -47.78 -26.00 14.87
C GLU A 171 -47.55 -26.92 16.09
N GLN A 172 -46.34 -26.93 16.66
CA GLN A 172 -45.99 -27.78 17.82
C GLN A 172 -45.71 -26.99 19.10
N VAL A 173 -46.12 -25.73 19.19
CA VAL A 173 -46.15 -25.05 20.49
C VAL A 173 -47.20 -25.77 21.33
N PRO A 174 -46.83 -26.44 22.45
CA PRO A 174 -47.84 -26.94 23.37
C PRO A 174 -48.68 -25.72 23.74
N GLN A 175 -49.97 -25.76 23.44
CA GLN A 175 -50.94 -24.85 24.04
C GLN A 175 -50.92 -25.21 25.51
N VAL A 176 -49.95 -24.68 26.27
CA VAL A 176 -49.95 -24.74 27.72
C VAL A 176 -51.26 -24.08 28.07
N GLU A 177 -52.26 -24.86 28.49
CA GLU A 177 -53.51 -24.33 29.00
C GLU A 177 -53.13 -23.42 30.17
N GLU A 178 -53.04 -22.12 29.88
CA GLU A 178 -52.61 -21.14 30.86
C GLU A 178 -53.66 -21.18 31.96
N ASP A 179 -53.30 -21.72 33.13
CA ASP A 179 -54.11 -21.63 34.34
C ASP A 179 -54.63 -20.18 34.42
N PRO A 180 -55.95 -19.97 34.51
CA PRO A 180 -56.53 -18.62 34.52
C PRO A 180 -55.88 -17.71 35.56
N ALA A 181 -55.33 -18.26 36.64
CA ALA A 181 -54.56 -17.52 37.64
C ALA A 181 -53.25 -16.94 37.07
N ILE A 182 -52.50 -17.72 36.29
CA ILE A 182 -51.23 -17.29 35.68
C ILE A 182 -51.49 -16.22 34.61
N LYS A 183 -52.54 -16.40 33.80
CA LYS A 183 -52.95 -15.40 32.80
C LYS A 183 -53.37 -14.08 33.44
N ALA A 184 -54.13 -14.13 34.53
CA ALA A 184 -54.54 -12.94 35.27
C ALA A 184 -53.35 -12.19 35.90
N GLU A 185 -52.36 -12.91 36.44
CA GLU A 185 -51.15 -12.31 36.99
C GLU A 185 -50.29 -11.65 35.90
N LEU A 186 -50.12 -12.29 34.74
CA LEU A 186 -49.45 -11.72 33.57
C LEU A 186 -50.12 -10.44 33.09
N GLN A 187 -51.46 -10.46 33.00
CA GLN A 187 -52.26 -9.31 32.61
C GLN A 187 -52.09 -8.15 33.60
N ARG A 188 -52.15 -8.43 34.92
CA ARG A 188 -51.94 -7.42 35.96
C ARG A 188 -50.55 -6.80 35.86
N ARG A 189 -49.53 -7.63 35.64
CA ARG A 189 -48.13 -7.19 35.51
C ARG A 189 -47.93 -6.32 34.27
N LEU A 190 -48.59 -6.63 33.16
CA LEU A 190 -48.57 -5.82 31.95
C LEU A 190 -49.25 -4.46 32.15
N GLU A 191 -50.42 -4.43 32.77
CA GLU A 191 -51.15 -3.19 33.06
C GLU A 191 -50.38 -2.27 34.00
N GLU A 192 -49.76 -2.84 35.04
CA GLU A 192 -48.88 -2.09 35.94
C GLU A 192 -47.69 -1.48 35.19
N TYR A 193 -47.07 -2.26 34.29
CA TYR A 193 -45.99 -1.78 33.44
C TYR A 193 -46.45 -0.64 32.52
N GLN A 194 -47.59 -0.77 31.85
CA GLN A 194 -48.12 0.28 30.97
C GLN A 194 -48.45 1.54 31.77
N ARG A 195 -49.00 1.40 32.98
CA ARG A 195 -49.29 2.52 33.88
C ARG A 195 -48.02 3.24 34.34
N LYS A 196 -46.98 2.49 34.71
CA LYS A 196 -45.67 3.05 35.07
C LYS A 196 -45.01 3.75 33.89
N LYS A 197 -45.09 3.15 32.69
CA LYS A 197 -44.59 3.75 31.45
C LYS A 197 -45.32 5.06 31.12
N ALA A 198 -46.65 5.08 31.17
CA ALA A 198 -47.45 6.27 30.92
C ALA A 198 -47.22 7.38 31.96
N ALA A 199 -46.95 7.04 33.22
CA ALA A 199 -46.59 8.00 34.25
C ALA A 199 -45.17 8.58 34.08
N ASN A 200 -44.26 7.83 33.44
CA ASN A 200 -42.89 8.27 33.17
C ASN A 200 -42.76 9.04 31.84
N ASP A 201 -43.63 8.77 30.85
CA ASP A 201 -43.66 9.47 29.56
C ASP A 201 -44.51 10.78 29.61
N GLY A 202 -45.17 11.06 30.74
CA GLY A 202 -46.02 12.25 30.97
C GLY A 202 -45.44 13.28 31.94
N ALA A 203 -44.16 13.16 32.33
CA ALA A 203 -43.39 14.12 33.14
C ALA A 203 -42.28 14.72 32.29
#